data_AF-A0A1B6KMF1-F1
#
_entry.id   AF-A0A1B6KMF1-F1
#
_cell.length_a   1.000
_cell.length_b   1.000
_cell.length_c   1.000
_cell.angle_alpha   90.00
_cell.angle_beta   90.00
_cell.angle_gamma   90.00
#
_symmetry.space_group_name_H-M   'P 1'
#
loop_
_entity.id
_entity.type
_entity.pdbx_description
1 polymer ?
#
loop_
_entity_poly.entity_id
_entity_poly.type
_entity_poly.pdbx_seq_one_letter_code
_entity_poly.pdbx_strand_id
1 'polypeptide(L)'
;VPGDGQGLGTDQGVGRNRINVADGAGFFAINLPHQGQVTVNRSLDYERTQRYLVTVVATDRARNHSERFSTTTTLTVNIRDDDDQDPSFIYQGCMLLDGSCINPEYYATVSSGVLAGILAISPEKIQAVDMDSINSPIMYSFLSGVPSSYRDYFEINPNT
;
A
#
# COMPACT_ATOMS: atom_id res chain seq x y z
N VAL A 1 29.66 10.61 -16.11
CA VAL A 1 29.54 9.27 -15.52
C VAL A 1 28.49 9.33 -14.43
N PRO A 2 27.31 8.74 -14.62
CA PRO A 2 26.34 8.59 -13.54
C PRO A 2 26.87 7.51 -12.60
N GLY A 3 27.21 7.89 -11.37
CA GLY A 3 27.71 7.01 -10.34
C GLY A 3 26.57 6.35 -9.57
N ASP A 4 26.51 5.03 -9.70
CA ASP A 4 26.02 4.02 -8.78
C ASP A 4 25.25 4.50 -7.54
N GLY A 5 23.92 4.29 -7.59
CA GLY A 5 23.01 4.42 -6.46
C GLY A 5 23.24 3.34 -5.40
N GLN A 6 24.35 3.43 -4.66
CA GLN A 6 24.54 2.60 -3.47
C GLN A 6 23.58 3.03 -2.37
N GLY A 7 22.72 2.07 -2.02
CA GLY A 7 21.69 2.21 -1.01
C GLY A 7 22.25 2.58 0.35
N LEU A 8 21.69 3.63 0.94
CA LEU A 8 21.79 3.92 2.36
C LEU A 8 20.69 3.14 3.09
N GLY A 9 20.86 1.82 3.14
CA GLY A 9 20.12 0.94 4.03
C GLY A 9 21.05 0.46 5.12
N THR A 10 21.17 1.19 6.23
CA THR A 10 21.79 0.66 7.45
C THR A 10 20.86 -0.39 8.02
N ASP A 11 21.19 -1.66 7.79
CA ASP A 11 20.64 -2.77 8.56
C ASP A 11 21.14 -2.65 9.99
N GLN A 12 20.21 -2.64 10.96
CA GLN A 12 20.31 -3.05 12.38
C GLN A 12 19.09 -2.47 13.12
N GLY A 13 17.96 -3.19 13.05
CA GLY A 13 16.77 -2.86 13.82
C GLY A 13 15.56 -3.67 13.37
N VAL A 14 15.31 -4.80 14.04
CA VAL A 14 14.06 -5.55 13.94
C VAL A 14 12.94 -4.63 14.44
N GLY A 15 12.19 -4.03 13.51
CA GLY A 15 11.05 -3.16 13.82
C GLY A 15 10.16 -3.01 12.60
N ARG A 16 8.85 -3.28 12.78
CA ARG A 16 7.75 -3.12 11.80
C ARG A 16 7.51 -1.65 11.38
N ASN A 17 8.54 -0.80 11.34
CA ASN A 17 8.41 0.64 11.18
C ASN A 17 9.52 1.24 10.31
N ARG A 18 9.99 0.49 9.33
CA ARG A 18 11.01 0.97 8.41
C ARG A 18 10.34 1.79 7.32
N ILE A 19 10.50 3.11 7.39
CA ILE A 19 10.03 4.02 6.34
C ILE A 19 10.88 3.80 5.09
N ASN A 20 10.25 3.50 3.96
CA ASN A 20 10.94 3.42 2.67
C ASN A 20 11.23 4.83 2.14
N VAL A 21 12.52 5.15 1.95
CA VAL A 21 13.01 6.47 1.53
C VAL A 21 13.74 6.41 0.20
N ALA A 22 13.47 7.35 -0.72
CA ALA A 22 14.18 7.49 -2.01
C ALA A 22 14.57 8.95 -2.31
N ASP A 23 15.38 9.18 -3.35
CA ASP A 23 15.89 10.51 -3.75
C ASP A 23 14.91 11.35 -4.60
N GLY A 24 13.88 10.71 -5.14
CA GLY A 24 12.83 11.35 -5.94
C GLY A 24 13.25 11.67 -7.38
N ALA A 25 14.38 11.14 -7.84
CA ALA A 25 14.87 11.35 -9.20
C ALA A 25 13.82 10.90 -10.23
N GLY A 26 13.37 11.84 -11.07
CA GLY A 26 12.36 11.59 -12.10
C GLY A 26 10.91 11.52 -11.61
N PHE A 27 10.66 11.54 -10.29
CA PHE A 27 9.32 11.64 -9.69
C PHE A 27 8.89 13.09 -9.47
N PHE A 28 9.84 13.99 -9.20
CA PHE A 28 9.60 15.41 -8.98
C PHE A 28 10.36 16.26 -10.00
N ALA A 29 9.77 17.39 -10.38
CA ALA A 29 10.35 18.33 -11.33
C ALA A 29 10.04 19.78 -10.95
N ILE A 30 10.88 20.70 -11.40
CA ILE A 30 10.60 22.14 -11.43
C ILE A 30 10.59 22.55 -12.90
N ASN A 31 9.40 22.53 -13.52
CA ASN A 31 9.27 22.71 -14.97
C ASN A 31 9.66 24.13 -15.43
N LEU A 32 9.42 25.12 -14.58
CA LEU A 32 9.76 26.51 -14.83
C LEU A 32 10.75 26.97 -13.75
N PRO A 33 12.07 27.01 -14.03
CA PRO A 33 13.14 27.21 -13.05
C PRO A 33 13.06 28.50 -12.22
N HIS A 34 12.24 29.45 -12.66
CA HIS A 34 12.03 30.74 -12.00
C HIS A 34 10.83 30.79 -11.05
N GLN A 35 9.94 29.82 -11.15
CA GLN A 35 8.69 29.84 -10.40
C GLN A 35 8.81 29.06 -9.09
N GLY A 36 9.84 28.20 -8.96
CA GLY A 36 10.06 27.39 -7.76
C GLY A 36 8.96 26.35 -7.50
N GLN A 37 8.02 26.17 -8.45
CA GLN A 37 6.93 25.23 -8.32
C GLN A 37 7.44 23.80 -8.56
N VAL A 38 7.36 22.97 -7.53
CA VAL A 38 7.63 21.54 -7.63
C VAL A 38 6.36 20.84 -8.09
N THR A 39 6.49 20.00 -9.11
CA THR A 39 5.40 19.18 -9.66
C THR A 39 5.75 17.71 -9.53
N VAL A 40 4.72 16.88 -9.31
CA VAL A 40 4.81 15.43 -9.42
C VAL A 40 4.76 15.05 -10.90
N ASN A 41 5.74 14.28 -11.35
CA ASN A 41 5.94 13.92 -12.76
C ASN A 41 5.64 12.43 -13.04
N ARG A 42 5.44 11.63 -11.98
CA ARG A 42 5.10 10.19 -12.03
C ARG A 42 4.14 9.84 -10.90
N SER A 43 3.35 8.79 -11.07
CA SER A 43 2.52 8.26 -9.99
C SER A 43 3.37 7.91 -8.76
N LEU A 44 2.81 8.19 -7.59
CA LEU A 44 3.39 7.88 -6.29
C LEU A 44 2.60 6.71 -5.72
N ASP A 45 3.26 5.91 -4.90
CA ASP A 45 2.77 4.64 -4.38
C ASP A 45 3.33 4.52 -2.96
N TYR A 46 2.43 4.50 -1.96
CA TYR A 46 2.79 4.58 -0.55
C TYR A 46 3.45 3.27 -0.09
N GLU A 47 2.90 2.14 -0.51
CA GLU A 47 3.35 0.77 -0.23
C GLU A 47 4.80 0.60 -0.69
N ARG A 48 5.15 1.26 -1.80
CA ARG A 48 6.50 1.24 -2.35
C ARG A 48 7.42 2.29 -1.73
N THR A 49 7.00 3.55 -1.57
CA THR A 49 7.88 4.62 -1.09
C THR A 49 7.11 5.68 -0.29
N GLN A 50 7.36 5.72 1.01
CA GLN A 50 6.65 6.58 1.94
C GLN A 50 7.29 7.98 2.08
N ARG A 51 8.55 8.13 1.67
CA ARG A 51 9.27 9.42 1.74
C ARG A 51 10.25 9.61 0.61
N TYR A 52 10.33 10.83 0.10
CA TYR A 52 11.38 11.27 -0.81
C TYR A 52 12.21 12.41 -0.21
N LEU A 53 13.52 12.36 -0.43
CA LEU A 53 14.49 13.39 -0.07
C LEU A 53 15.05 14.00 -1.35
N VAL A 54 14.38 15.03 -1.85
CA VAL A 54 14.68 15.65 -3.14
C VAL A 54 15.74 16.73 -2.96
N THR A 55 16.88 16.58 -3.63
CA THR A 55 17.91 17.64 -3.65
C THR A 55 17.53 18.71 -4.66
N VAL A 56 17.40 19.95 -4.19
CA VAL A 56 17.12 21.13 -5.00
C VAL A 56 18.41 21.94 -5.13
N VAL A 57 18.77 22.30 -6.37
CA VAL A 57 19.92 23.14 -6.67
C VAL A 57 19.44 24.48 -7.22
N ALA A 58 19.89 25.57 -6.62
CA ALA A 58 19.69 26.91 -7.14
C ALA A 58 21.04 27.43 -7.67
N THR A 59 21.06 27.89 -8.92
CA THR A 59 22.25 28.44 -9.58
C THR A 59 21.92 29.81 -10.15
N ASP A 60 22.81 30.78 -9.97
CA ASP A 60 22.64 32.10 -10.58
C ASP A 60 22.83 32.06 -12.12
N ARG A 61 22.63 33.22 -12.75
CA ARG A 61 22.68 33.36 -14.22
C ARG A 61 23.81 34.28 -14.69
N ALA A 62 24.96 34.25 -14.03
CA ALA A 62 26.13 34.96 -14.54
C ALA A 62 26.41 34.55 -16.00
N ARG A 63 26.76 35.55 -16.84
CA ARG A 63 27.02 35.33 -18.28
C ARG A 63 28.19 34.40 -18.48
N ASN A 64 29.26 34.60 -17.70
CA ASN A 64 30.40 33.71 -17.66
C ASN A 64 30.06 32.50 -16.76
N HIS A 65 30.19 31.29 -17.29
CA HIS A 65 29.87 30.07 -16.56
C HIS A 65 30.79 29.87 -15.33
N SER A 66 32.04 30.35 -15.39
CA SER A 66 32.98 30.22 -14.26
C SER A 66 32.67 31.15 -13.08
N GLU A 67 31.80 32.14 -13.28
CA GLU A 67 31.40 33.10 -12.25
C GLU A 67 30.06 32.73 -11.59
N ARG A 68 29.42 31.64 -12.02
CA ARG A 68 28.13 31.22 -11.46
C ARG A 68 28.31 30.60 -10.09
N PHE A 69 27.49 31.03 -9.14
CA PHE A 69 27.35 30.39 -7.84
C PHE A 69 26.15 29.45 -7.81
N SER A 70 26.30 28.36 -7.06
CA SER A 70 25.22 27.41 -6.78
C SER A 70 25.09 27.13 -5.29
N THR A 71 23.87 26.88 -4.84
CA THR A 71 23.57 26.41 -3.48
C THR A 71 22.58 25.24 -3.55
N THR A 72 22.59 24.38 -2.54
CA THR A 72 21.75 23.19 -2.48
C THR A 72 20.91 23.16 -1.20
N THR A 73 19.74 22.55 -1.29
CA THR A 73 18.88 22.26 -0.13
C THR A 73 18.14 20.95 -0.36
N THR A 74 17.60 20.36 0.71
CA THR A 74 16.84 19.10 0.66
C THR A 74 15.38 19.37 0.96
N LEU A 75 14.51 18.98 0.03
CA LEU A 75 13.06 18.95 0.20
C LEU A 75 12.62 17.56 0.65
N THR A 76 12.05 17.48 1.85
CA THR A 76 11.41 16.24 2.33
C THR A 76 9.97 16.19 1.86
N VAL A 77 9.63 15.19 1.05
CA VAL A 77 8.26 14.91 0.62
C VAL A 77 7.78 13.64 1.32
N ASN A 78 6.77 13.76 2.19
CA ASN A 78 6.13 12.59 2.79
C ASN A 78 4.93 12.20 1.93
N ILE A 79 4.85 10.93 1.56
CA ILE A 79 3.69 10.38 0.85
C ILE A 79 2.62 10.08 1.88
N ARG A 80 1.40 10.49 1.58
CA ARG A 80 0.23 10.14 2.38
C ARG A 80 -0.38 8.90 1.75
N ASP A 81 -0.67 7.93 2.60
CA ASP A 81 -1.39 6.72 2.21
C ASP A 81 -2.81 7.04 1.73
N ASP A 82 -3.37 6.19 0.90
CA ASP A 82 -4.75 6.26 0.40
C ASP A 82 -5.39 4.86 0.40
N ASP A 83 -6.71 4.79 0.26
CA ASP A 83 -7.47 3.51 0.27
C ASP A 83 -7.39 2.85 -1.12
N ASP A 84 -6.24 2.24 -1.44
CA ASP A 84 -5.95 1.68 -2.77
C ASP A 84 -5.50 0.21 -2.78
N GLN A 85 -5.37 -0.43 -1.61
CA GLN A 85 -5.17 -1.88 -1.51
C GLN A 85 -6.49 -2.61 -1.23
N ASP A 86 -6.70 -3.73 -1.90
CA ASP A 86 -7.85 -4.59 -1.62
C ASP A 86 -7.70 -5.27 -0.25
N PRO A 87 -8.80 -5.44 0.53
CA PRO A 87 -8.75 -6.20 1.76
C PRO A 87 -8.39 -7.67 1.50
N SER A 88 -7.58 -8.26 2.37
CA SER A 88 -7.17 -9.67 2.27
C SER A 88 -7.88 -10.52 3.31
N PHE A 89 -8.42 -11.67 2.89
CA PHE A 89 -8.84 -12.71 3.84
C PHE A 89 -7.64 -13.20 4.66
N ILE A 90 -7.92 -13.68 5.88
CA ILE A 90 -6.89 -14.21 6.79
C ILE A 90 -7.37 -15.48 7.48
N TYR A 91 -6.45 -16.44 7.63
CA TYR A 91 -6.55 -17.60 8.51
C TYR A 91 -5.16 -18.25 8.61
N GLN A 92 -4.91 -19.00 9.69
CA GLN A 92 -3.64 -19.70 9.85
C GLN A 92 -3.41 -20.73 8.72
N GLY A 93 -2.28 -20.59 8.03
CA GLY A 93 -1.88 -21.50 6.96
C GLY A 93 -2.35 -21.09 5.56
N CYS A 94 -2.97 -19.93 5.39
CA CYS A 94 -3.15 -19.38 4.04
C CYS A 94 -1.80 -19.14 3.36
N MET A 95 -1.71 -19.47 2.07
CA MET A 95 -0.56 -19.09 1.25
C MET A 95 -0.62 -17.59 0.97
N LEU A 96 0.51 -16.90 1.15
CA LEU A 96 0.60 -15.46 0.93
C LEU A 96 1.38 -15.16 -0.36
N LEU A 97 0.89 -14.19 -1.14
CA LEU A 97 1.62 -13.52 -2.22
C LEU A 97 1.59 -12.02 -1.95
N ASP A 98 2.76 -11.39 -1.85
CA ASP A 98 2.91 -9.96 -1.52
C ASP A 98 2.13 -9.54 -0.25
N GLY A 99 2.03 -10.44 0.72
CA GLY A 99 1.32 -10.21 1.98
C GLY A 99 -0.18 -10.53 1.96
N SER A 100 -0.78 -10.73 0.79
CA SER A 100 -2.20 -11.06 0.62
C SER A 100 -2.42 -12.58 0.50
N CYS A 101 -3.51 -13.07 1.10
CA CYS A 101 -3.91 -14.47 1.07
C CYS A 101 -4.42 -14.86 -0.32
N ILE A 102 -3.74 -15.82 -0.95
CA ILE A 102 -4.12 -16.30 -2.27
C ILE A 102 -5.04 -17.52 -2.18
N ASN A 103 -6.13 -17.48 -2.96
CA ASN A 103 -7.14 -18.54 -3.05
C ASN A 103 -7.67 -19.02 -1.69
N PRO A 104 -8.23 -18.12 -0.86
CA PRO A 104 -8.81 -18.51 0.42
C PRO A 104 -9.97 -19.50 0.22
N GLU A 105 -9.97 -20.58 0.99
CA GLU A 105 -11.05 -21.58 0.97
C GLU A 105 -11.55 -21.86 2.39
N TYR A 106 -12.87 -21.81 2.55
CA TYR A 106 -13.56 -22.03 3.80
C TYR A 106 -14.61 -23.13 3.63
N TYR A 107 -14.83 -23.91 4.69
CA TYR A 107 -15.81 -24.98 4.70
C TYR A 107 -16.58 -25.02 6.01
N ALA A 108 -17.83 -25.48 5.91
CA ALA A 108 -18.72 -25.72 7.04
C ALA A 108 -19.59 -26.94 6.73
N THR A 109 -20.09 -27.58 7.79
CA THR A 109 -21.02 -28.71 7.67
C THR A 109 -22.28 -28.43 8.48
N VAL A 110 -23.42 -28.84 7.93
CA VAL A 110 -24.74 -28.70 8.59
C VAL A 110 -25.44 -30.05 8.51
N SER A 111 -25.89 -30.55 9.65
CA SER A 111 -26.69 -31.78 9.70
C SER A 111 -28.07 -31.54 9.10
N SER A 112 -28.52 -32.46 8.25
CA SER A 112 -29.83 -32.39 7.62
C SER A 112 -30.95 -32.24 8.66
N GLY A 113 -31.89 -31.33 8.41
CA GLY A 113 -33.05 -31.06 9.27
C GLY A 113 -32.75 -30.27 10.54
N VAL A 114 -31.50 -29.82 10.74
CA VAL A 114 -31.11 -29.03 11.91
C VAL A 114 -30.99 -27.56 11.52
N LEU A 115 -31.65 -26.70 12.30
CA LEU A 115 -31.43 -25.25 12.24
C LEU A 115 -30.17 -24.92 13.04
N ALA A 116 -29.01 -24.88 12.36
CA ALA A 116 -27.71 -24.76 12.99
C ALA A 116 -27.40 -23.36 13.58
N GLY A 117 -28.10 -22.31 13.14
CA GLY A 117 -27.80 -20.94 13.53
C GLY A 117 -26.44 -20.48 13.00
N ILE A 118 -25.56 -19.99 13.88
CA ILE A 118 -24.20 -19.57 13.50
C ILE A 118 -23.37 -20.81 13.13
N LEU A 119 -22.85 -20.81 11.90
CA LEU A 119 -22.06 -21.92 11.39
C LEU A 119 -20.63 -21.90 11.94
N ALA A 120 -20.13 -23.06 12.34
CA ALA A 120 -18.71 -23.26 12.61
C ALA A 120 -17.95 -23.38 11.28
N ILE A 121 -17.23 -22.32 10.94
CA ILE A 121 -16.40 -22.27 9.72
C ILE A 121 -14.99 -22.77 10.05
N SER A 122 -14.41 -23.49 9.10
CA SER A 122 -13.04 -23.98 9.14
C SER A 122 -12.30 -23.52 7.87
N PRO A 123 -10.97 -23.27 7.92
CA PRO A 123 -10.04 -23.49 9.04
C PRO A 123 -10.25 -22.57 10.25
N GLU A 124 -10.77 -21.36 10.02
CA GLU A 124 -11.11 -20.38 11.05
C GLU A 124 -12.39 -19.62 10.65
N LYS A 125 -12.85 -18.71 11.51
CA LYS A 125 -13.91 -17.77 11.13
C LYS A 125 -13.47 -16.93 9.92
N ILE A 126 -14.44 -16.62 9.05
CA ILE A 126 -14.19 -15.73 7.90
C ILE A 126 -13.83 -14.36 8.43
N GLN A 127 -12.64 -13.88 8.08
CA GLN A 127 -12.17 -12.55 8.42
C GLN A 127 -11.29 -12.04 7.30
N ALA A 128 -11.37 -10.74 7.05
CA ALA A 128 -10.44 -10.02 6.21
C ALA A 128 -9.83 -8.85 7.00
N VAL A 129 -8.70 -8.38 6.50
CA VAL A 129 -8.00 -7.19 6.99
C VAL A 129 -7.84 -6.21 5.85
N ASP A 130 -7.98 -4.93 6.17
CA ASP A 130 -7.58 -3.87 5.27
C ASP A 130 -6.05 -3.92 5.13
N MET A 131 -5.57 -3.82 3.90
CA MET A 131 -4.15 -3.94 3.59
C MET A 131 -3.44 -2.59 3.57
N ASP A 132 -4.20 -1.49 3.57
CA ASP A 132 -3.70 -0.14 3.75
C ASP A 132 -3.36 0.15 5.21
N SER A 133 -2.64 1.25 5.47
CA SER A 133 -2.41 1.72 6.84
C SER A 133 -3.60 2.50 7.43
N ILE A 134 -4.64 2.74 6.62
CA ILE A 134 -5.80 3.58 6.96
C ILE A 134 -6.91 2.80 7.69
N ASN A 135 -6.85 1.47 7.71
CA ASN A 135 -7.78 0.59 8.44
C ASN A 135 -9.25 0.90 8.15
N SER A 136 -9.59 0.92 6.88
CA SER A 136 -10.93 1.14 6.33
C SER A 136 -11.90 0.03 6.78
N PRO A 137 -13.19 0.34 7.02
CA PRO A 137 -14.19 -0.66 7.38
C PRO A 137 -14.45 -1.68 6.26
N ILE A 138 -14.46 -2.97 6.62
CA ILE A 138 -14.72 -4.06 5.67
C ILE A 138 -16.20 -4.48 5.75
N MET A 139 -16.80 -4.73 4.58
CA MET A 139 -18.16 -5.26 4.46
C MET A 139 -18.20 -6.61 3.75
N TYR A 140 -18.86 -7.59 4.37
CA TYR A 140 -19.00 -8.95 3.83
C TYR A 140 -20.32 -9.13 3.07
N SER A 141 -20.28 -9.90 1.97
CA SER A 141 -21.47 -10.31 1.24
C SER A 141 -21.23 -11.56 0.40
N PHE A 142 -22.30 -12.27 0.02
CA PHE A 142 -22.20 -13.34 -0.96
C PHE A 142 -22.25 -12.79 -2.38
N LEU A 143 -21.14 -12.94 -3.10
CA LEU A 143 -21.08 -12.61 -4.54
C LEU A 143 -21.99 -13.52 -5.38
N SER A 144 -21.90 -14.84 -5.15
CA SER A 144 -22.69 -15.86 -5.85
C SER A 144 -22.77 -17.15 -5.04
N GLY A 145 -23.68 -18.06 -5.40
CA GLY A 145 -23.79 -19.37 -4.74
C GLY A 145 -24.55 -20.38 -5.58
N VAL A 146 -24.29 -21.66 -5.31
CA VAL A 146 -24.94 -22.81 -5.94
C VAL A 146 -25.44 -23.76 -4.84
N PRO A 147 -26.70 -24.24 -4.90
CA PRO A 147 -27.73 -23.91 -5.90
C PRO A 147 -28.18 -22.44 -5.82
N SER A 148 -28.90 -21.94 -6.83
CA SER A 148 -29.32 -20.52 -6.89
C SER A 148 -30.21 -20.10 -5.72
N SER A 149 -30.86 -21.04 -5.05
CA SER A 149 -31.68 -20.85 -3.84
C SER A 149 -30.87 -20.77 -2.54
N TYR A 150 -29.52 -20.72 -2.59
CA TYR A 150 -28.70 -20.71 -1.38
C TYR A 150 -29.06 -19.57 -0.40
N ARG A 151 -29.52 -18.42 -0.91
CA ARG A 151 -29.94 -17.27 -0.09
C ARG A 151 -31.21 -17.52 0.73
N ASP A 152 -31.97 -18.58 0.43
CA ASP A 152 -33.12 -18.98 1.24
C ASP A 152 -32.69 -19.64 2.57
N TYR A 153 -31.42 -20.05 2.67
CA TYR A 153 -30.89 -20.82 3.80
C TYR A 153 -29.72 -20.14 4.51
N PHE A 154 -28.94 -19.32 3.79
CA PHE A 154 -27.72 -18.73 4.31
C PHE A 154 -27.75 -17.20 4.24
N GLU A 155 -27.34 -16.59 5.34
CA GLU A 155 -27.11 -15.15 5.46
C GLU A 155 -25.69 -14.92 5.99
N ILE A 156 -25.09 -13.80 5.61
CA ILE A 156 -23.83 -13.32 6.16
C ILE A 156 -24.04 -11.94 6.77
N ASN A 157 -23.55 -11.74 7.98
CA ASN A 157 -23.58 -10.42 8.58
C ASN A 157 -22.57 -9.52 7.85
N PRO A 158 -22.97 -8.34 7.36
CA PRO A 158 -22.07 -7.48 6.61
C PRO A 158 -20.87 -6.98 7.42
N ASN A 159 -20.91 -7.02 8.76
CA ASN A 159 -19.87 -6.43 9.61
C ASN A 159 -19.08 -7.44 10.45
N THR A 160 -19.42 -8.75 10.42
CA THR A 160 -18.80 -9.74 11.32
C THR A 160 -18.67 -11.11 10.69
#